data_AF-A0A7C5MV76-F1
#
_entry.id   AF-A0A7C5MV76-F1
#
_cell.length_a   1.000
_cell.length_b   1.000
_cell.length_c   1.000
_cell.angle_alpha   90.00
_cell.angle_beta   90.00
_cell.angle_gamma   90.00
#
_symmetry.space_group_name_H-M   'P 1'
#
loop_
_entity.id
_entity.type
_entity.pdbx_description
1 polymer ?
#
loop_
_entity_poly.entity_id
_entity_poly.type
_entity_poly.pdbx_seq_one_letter_code
_entity_poly.pdbx_strand_id
1 'polypeptide(L)' 'MLLPCEVAVKSLLPPVRAALAKQLMTKYGLKQVEAAKILGVSQPAISLYNRKRRGKALNLESEGEIKKLIEE' A
#
# COMPACT_ATOMS: atom_id res chain seq x y z
N MET A 1 -4.35 22.69 12.40
CA MET A 1 -3.58 21.61 13.05
C MET A 1 -4.28 20.30 12.72
N LEU A 2 -3.55 19.25 12.32
CA LEU A 2 -4.18 17.93 12.10
C LEU A 2 -4.47 17.28 13.44
N LEU A 3 -5.61 16.62 13.55
CA LEU A 3 -5.95 15.81 14.71
C LEU A 3 -5.06 14.55 14.74
N PRO A 4 -4.75 14.01 15.92
CA PRO A 4 -3.93 12.79 16.03
C PRO A 4 -4.46 11.63 15.18
N CYS A 5 -5.78 11.47 15.10
CA CYS A 5 -6.43 10.46 14.26
C CYS A 5 -6.20 10.70 12.75
N GLU A 6 -6.24 11.95 12.29
CA GLU A 6 -5.95 12.28 10.89
C GLU A 6 -4.50 12.00 10.53
N VAL A 7 -3.58 12.27 11.46
CA VAL A 7 -2.15 11.97 11.28
C VAL A 7 -1.96 10.46 11.14
N ALA A 8 -2.56 9.67 12.04
CA ALA A 8 -2.48 8.21 12.01
C ALA A 8 -3.06 7.64 10.71
N VAL A 9 -4.23 8.11 10.26
CA VAL A 9 -4.84 7.64 9.01
C VAL A 9 -3.98 8.00 7.79
N LYS A 10 -3.45 9.23 7.74
CA LYS A 10 -2.61 9.70 6.63
C LYS A 10 -1.25 9.02 6.60
N SER A 11 -0.72 8.55 7.73
CA SER A 11 0.53 7.80 7.80
C SER A 11 0.33 6.29 7.54
N LEU A 12 -0.80 5.71 7.95
CA LEU A 12 -1.06 4.27 7.87
C LEU A 12 -1.65 3.79 6.54
N LEU A 13 -2.65 4.49 6.00
CA LEU A 13 -3.34 4.04 4.78
C LEU A 13 -2.42 3.94 3.55
N PRO A 14 -1.48 4.87 3.31
CA PRO A 14 -0.61 4.77 2.13
C PRO A 14 0.34 3.55 2.16
N PRO A 15 1.02 3.22 3.28
CA PRO A 15 1.78 1.97 3.41
C PRO A 15 0.94 0.71 3.20
N VAL A 16 -0.27 0.64 3.76
CA VAL A 16 -1.16 -0.53 3.58
C VAL A 16 -1.48 -0.72 2.09
N ARG A 17 -1.88 0.34 1.39
CA ARG A 17 -2.14 0.29 -0.05
C ARG A 17 -0.89 -0.09 -0.86
N ALA A 18 0.29 0.35 -0.44
CA ALA A 18 1.54 0.00 -1.11
C ALA A 18 1.86 -1.50 -0.97
N ALA A 19 1.67 -2.07 0.23
CA ALA A 19 1.88 -3.48 0.49
C ALA A 19 0.90 -4.37 -0.29
N LEU A 20 -0.39 -4.01 -0.31
CA LEU A 20 -1.40 -4.72 -1.11
C LEU A 20 -1.10 -4.62 -2.61
N ALA A 21 -0.74 -3.43 -3.10
CA ALA A 21 -0.38 -3.24 -4.51
C ALA A 21 0.82 -4.12 -4.91
N LYS A 22 1.83 -4.23 -4.03
CA LYS A 22 2.97 -5.12 -4.24
C LYS A 22 2.54 -6.58 -4.30
N GLN A 23 1.74 -7.06 -3.35
CA GLN A 23 1.23 -8.44 -3.36
C GLN A 23 0.46 -8.76 -4.65
N LEU A 24 -0.47 -7.89 -5.06
CA LEU A 24 -1.24 -8.06 -6.30
C LEU A 24 -0.33 -8.21 -7.53
N MET A 25 0.76 -7.44 -7.59
CA MET A 25 1.69 -7.51 -8.71
C MET A 25 2.64 -8.72 -8.63
N THR A 26 3.15 -9.05 -7.44
CA THR A 26 4.20 -10.09 -7.29
C THR A 26 3.64 -11.49 -7.14
N LYS A 27 2.54 -11.66 -6.39
CA LYS A 27 1.94 -12.97 -6.12
C LYS A 27 0.91 -13.35 -7.19
N TYR A 28 0.14 -12.38 -7.66
CA TYR A 28 -0.94 -12.61 -8.63
C TYR A 28 -0.59 -12.16 -10.06
N GLY A 29 0.61 -11.64 -10.28
CA GLY A 29 1.11 -11.28 -11.62
C GLY A 29 0.38 -10.12 -12.29
N LEU A 30 -0.39 -9.33 -11.53
CA LEU A 30 -1.21 -8.26 -12.10
C LEU A 30 -0.37 -7.08 -12.58
N LYS A 31 -0.80 -6.45 -13.68
CA LYS A 31 -0.24 -5.18 -14.15
C LYS A 31 -0.66 -4.04 -13.22
N GLN A 32 0.11 -2.95 -13.21
CA GLN A 32 -0.20 -1.79 -12.36
C GLN A 32 -1.60 -1.23 -12.60
N VAL A 33 -2.10 -1.25 -13.84
CA VAL A 33 -3.46 -0.82 -14.18
C VAL A 33 -4.55 -1.72 -13.61
N GLU A 34 -4.29 -3.03 -13.48
CA GLU A 34 -5.24 -3.99 -12.91
C GLU A 34 -5.26 -3.87 -11.39
N ALA A 35 -4.08 -3.81 -10.76
CA ALA A 35 -3.96 -3.56 -9.33
C ALA A 35 -4.59 -2.21 -8.92
N ALA A 36 -4.43 -1.17 -9.75
CA ALA A 36 -5.05 0.13 -9.55
C ALA A 36 -6.60 0.05 -9.54
N LYS A 37 -7.17 -0.70 -10.50
CA LYS A 37 -8.62 -0.93 -10.57
C LYS A 37 -9.13 -1.65 -9.32
N ILE A 38 -8.46 -2.72 -8.88
CA ILE A 38 -8.85 -3.48 -7.68
C ILE A 38 -8.78 -2.61 -6.42
N LEU A 39 -7.73 -1.82 -6.27
CA LEU A 39 -7.52 -0.98 -5.08
C LEU A 39 -8.30 0.34 -5.12
N GLY A 40 -9.06 0.63 -6.18
CA GLY A 40 -9.80 1.88 -6.33
C GLY A 40 -8.90 3.12 -6.35
N VAL A 41 -7.71 3.02 -6.96
CA VAL A 41 -6.75 4.13 -7.06
C VAL A 41 -6.30 4.34 -8.50
N SER A 42 -5.62 5.44 -8.76
CA SER A 42 -4.99 5.69 -10.07
C SER A 42 -3.76 4.80 -10.29
N GLN A 43 -3.46 4.44 -11.54
CA GLN A 43 -2.21 3.74 -11.88
C GLN A 43 -0.94 4.53 -11.47
N PRO A 44 -0.89 5.86 -11.59
CA PRO A 44 0.22 6.65 -11.03
C PRO A 44 0.39 6.46 -9.52
N ALA A 45 -0.69 6.27 -8.75
CA ALA A 45 -0.56 5.98 -7.32
C ALA A 45 0.16 4.65 -7.08
N ILE A 46 -0.13 3.60 -7.86
CA ILE A 46 0.59 2.32 -7.82
C ILE A 46 2.06 2.51 -8.17
N SER A 47 2.37 3.28 -9.22
CA SER A 47 3.75 3.62 -9.59
C SER A 47 4.49 4.33 -8.45
N LEU A 48 3.84 5.27 -7.77
CA LEU A 48 4.41 5.99 -6.61
C LEU A 48 4.61 5.08 -5.38
N TYR A 49 3.70 4.12 -5.15
CA TYR A 49 3.89 3.09 -4.14
C TYR A 49 5.12 2.23 -4.45
N ASN A 50 5.25 1.75 -5.69
CA ASN A 50 6.35 0.90 -6.12
C ASN A 50 7.71 1.62 -6.01
N ARG A 51 7.74 2.91 -6.35
CA ARG A 51 8.95 3.77 -6.19
C ARG A 51 9.18 4.24 -4.77
N LYS A 52 8.37 3.80 -3.79
CA LYS A 52 8.40 4.24 -2.38
C LYS A 52 8.32 5.77 -2.20
N ARG A 53 7.78 6.48 -3.20
CA ARG A 53 7.52 7.93 -3.15
C ARG A 53 6.23 8.24 -2.39
N ARG A 54 5.37 7.23 -2.21
CA ARG A 54 4.19 7.22 -1.34
C ARG A 54 4.18 5.93 -0.53
N GLY A 55 3.65 5.95 0.69
CA GLY A 55 3.54 4.75 1.53
C GLY A 55 4.80 4.33 2.27
N LYS A 56 5.75 5.25 2.48
CA LYS A 56 7.02 4.98 3.18
C LYS A 56 7.02 5.27 4.69
N ALA A 57 5.91 5.75 5.25
CA ALA A 57 5.86 6.20 6.64
C ALA A 57 5.99 5.05 7.64
N LEU A 58 5.60 3.84 7.24
CA LEU A 58 5.67 2.62 8.04
C LEU A 58 6.18 1.47 7.16
N ASN A 59 7.02 0.60 7.71
CA ASN A 59 7.46 -0.62 7.03
C ASN A 59 6.57 -1.78 7.48
N LEU A 60 5.44 -1.99 6.80
CA LEU A 60 4.49 -3.04 7.20
C LEU A 60 5.02 -4.46 6.95
N GLU A 61 6.01 -4.61 6.09
CA GLU A 61 6.59 -5.93 5.75
C GLU A 61 7.52 -6.48 6.85
N SER A 62 7.99 -5.63 7.78
CA SER A 62 8.80 -6.08 8.91
C SER A 62 7.99 -6.65 10.07
N GLU A 63 6.68 -6.37 10.12
CA GLU A 63 5.78 -6.87 11.16
C GLU A 63 5.15 -8.19 10.72
N GLY A 64 5.53 -9.30 11.37
CA GLY A 64 5.14 -10.64 10.97
C GLY A 64 3.62 -10.88 10.93
N GLU A 65 2.87 -10.29 11.86
CA GLU A 65 1.41 -10.40 11.91
C GLU A 65 0.74 -9.68 10.75
N ILE A 66 1.16 -8.44 10.46
CA ILE A 66 0.60 -7.63 9.37
C ILE A 66 0.93 -8.27 8.03
N LYS A 67 2.13 -8.83 7.87
CA LYS A 67 2.52 -9.53 6.65
C LYS A 67 1.61 -10.72 6.37
N LYS A 68 1.27 -11.53 7.39
CA LYS A 68 0.34 -12.67 7.24
C LYS A 68 -1.04 -12.20 6.78
N LEU A 69 -1.59 -11.16 7.39
CA LEU A 69 -2.89 -10.58 7.01
C LEU A 69 -2.96 -10.07 5.56
N ILE A 70 -1.83 -9.64 5.00
CA ILE A 70 -1.75 -9.18 3.61
C ILE A 70 -1.55 -10.35 2.63
N GLU A 71 -1.03 -11.48 3.12
CA GLU A 71 -0.73 -12.68 2.34
C GLU A 71 -1.82 -13.75 2.37
N GLU A 72 -2.71 -13.73 3.37
CA GLU A 72 -3.97 -14.50 3.42
C GLU A 72 -4.93 -14.13 2.29
#